data_AF-A0A9X9X553-F1
#
_entry.id   AF-A0A9X9X553-F1
#
_cell.length_a   1.000
_cell.length_b   1.000
_cell.length_c   1.000
_cell.angle_alpha   90.00
_cell.angle_beta   90.00
_cell.angle_gamma   90.00
#
_symmetry.space_group_name_H-M   'P 1'
#
loop_
_entity.id
_entity.type
_entity.pdbx_description
1 polymer ?
#
loop_
_entity_poly.entity_id
_entity_poly.type
_entity_poly.pdbx_seq_one_letter_code
_entity_poly.pdbx_strand_id
1 'polypeptide(L)'
;MDESLIATTLNRDLLAQGVGGQLAVQHWEQLTQYLRRALSPRHAALFAEPNPDPEKGSIDWYAPGSGPAVPLTQLDPATRQMILEPLMAMVRDIQDAAAKLHASPSEGERFLGELLRLALEIPDQGAIRVRGGVPVLAPWGHTAAGPGAVRELLVKMMPQPVAPMAIVGPPAAAAAVRSRIWPWLLAFLLALLLLLLALWLLWRDPFGWFPTPQAQCVAPEGQVSTLDVLREEEAREGALRAELARIVGEAGERRLLCRPPPPPPPPPRPPE
;
A
#
# COMPACT_ATOMS: atom_id res chain seq x y z
N MET A 1 6.96 -17.54 -31.47
CA MET A 1 5.70 -18.28 -31.26
C MET A 1 4.61 -17.27 -31.50
N ASP A 2 3.70 -17.52 -32.42
CA ASP A 2 2.62 -16.56 -32.69
C ASP A 2 1.68 -16.54 -31.48
N GLU A 3 1.67 -15.41 -30.77
CA GLU A 3 0.71 -15.12 -29.73
C GLU A 3 -0.48 -14.40 -30.35
N SER A 4 -1.67 -14.73 -29.87
CA SER A 4 -2.90 -14.10 -30.35
C SER A 4 -3.81 -13.73 -29.20
N LEU A 5 -4.55 -12.63 -29.41
CA LEU A 5 -5.49 -12.06 -28.45
C LEU A 5 -6.57 -13.10 -28.08
N ILE A 6 -6.80 -13.29 -26.78
CA ILE A 6 -7.81 -14.22 -26.25
C ILE A 6 -8.94 -13.54 -25.49
N ALA A 7 -8.69 -12.35 -24.95
CA ALA A 7 -9.67 -11.56 -24.23
C ALA A 7 -9.21 -10.10 -24.14
N THR A 8 -10.17 -9.19 -24.02
CA THR A 8 -9.94 -7.81 -23.59
C THR A 8 -10.82 -7.58 -22.37
N THR A 9 -10.25 -7.04 -21.29
CA THR A 9 -10.96 -6.73 -20.04
C THR A 9 -10.85 -5.27 -19.69
N LEU A 10 -11.83 -4.72 -18.99
CA LEU A 10 -11.82 -3.32 -18.55
C LEU A 10 -11.44 -3.20 -17.07
N ASN A 11 -10.59 -2.24 -16.75
CA ASN A 11 -10.11 -1.99 -15.39
C ASN A 11 -11.23 -1.55 -14.44
N ARG A 12 -12.32 -0.97 -14.95
CA ARG A 12 -13.46 -0.55 -14.13
C ARG A 12 -14.31 -1.72 -13.59
N ASP A 13 -14.22 -2.88 -14.24
CA ASP A 13 -15.01 -4.06 -13.90
C ASP A 13 -14.24 -5.04 -12.99
N LEU A 14 -12.94 -4.78 -12.78
CA LEU A 14 -12.01 -5.68 -12.12
C LEU A 14 -11.16 -4.97 -11.07
N LEU A 15 -10.79 -5.69 -10.01
CA LEU A 15 -9.85 -5.24 -9.00
C LEU A 15 -8.56 -6.06 -9.10
N ALA A 16 -7.51 -5.43 -9.62
CA ALA A 16 -6.18 -6.04 -9.70
C ALA A 16 -5.65 -6.36 -8.29
N GLN A 17 -5.13 -7.57 -8.12
CA GLN A 17 -4.60 -8.05 -6.85
C GLN A 17 -3.10 -7.77 -6.76
N GLY A 18 -2.65 -7.41 -5.56
CA GLY A 18 -1.25 -7.07 -5.32
C GLY A 18 -0.85 -7.16 -3.86
N VAL A 19 0.46 -7.08 -3.63
CA VAL A 19 1.09 -7.05 -2.30
C VAL A 19 2.19 -6.00 -2.30
N GLY A 20 2.30 -5.20 -1.23
CA GLY A 20 3.34 -4.17 -1.11
C GLY A 20 3.28 -3.09 -2.21
N GLY A 21 2.09 -2.82 -2.77
CA GLY A 21 1.91 -1.85 -3.85
C GLY A 21 2.28 -2.36 -5.25
N GLN A 22 2.71 -3.63 -5.38
CA GLN A 22 3.02 -4.28 -6.65
C GLN A 22 1.87 -5.20 -7.05
N LEU A 23 1.35 -5.06 -8.28
CA LEU A 23 0.25 -5.89 -8.76
C LEU A 23 0.78 -7.20 -9.35
N ALA A 24 0.14 -8.33 -9.04
CA ALA A 24 0.55 -9.64 -9.57
C ALA A 24 0.63 -9.64 -11.10
N VAL A 25 -0.34 -8.98 -11.75
CA VAL A 25 -0.41 -8.87 -13.22
C VAL A 25 0.82 -8.21 -13.85
N GLN A 26 1.48 -7.28 -13.15
CA GLN A 26 2.67 -6.57 -13.64
C GLN A 26 3.93 -7.45 -13.63
N HIS A 27 3.90 -8.58 -12.92
CA HIS A 27 5.03 -9.49 -12.77
C HIS A 27 4.92 -10.75 -13.64
N TRP A 28 4.15 -10.71 -14.74
CA TRP A 28 3.91 -11.87 -15.61
C TRP A 28 5.21 -12.57 -16.06
N GLU A 29 6.20 -11.81 -16.54
CA GLU A 29 7.48 -12.39 -16.99
C GLU A 29 8.19 -13.15 -15.87
N GLN A 30 8.25 -12.55 -14.67
CA GLN A 30 8.91 -13.15 -13.50
C GLN A 30 8.19 -14.43 -13.06
N LEU A 31 6.86 -14.39 -12.98
CA LEU A 31 6.03 -15.53 -12.60
C LEU A 31 6.18 -16.66 -13.61
N THR A 32 5.99 -16.38 -14.90
CA THR A 32 6.09 -17.41 -15.95
C THR A 32 7.50 -17.96 -16.08
N GLN A 33 8.55 -17.14 -15.97
CA GLN A 33 9.93 -17.62 -15.97
C GLN A 33 10.23 -18.53 -14.77
N TYR A 34 9.72 -18.19 -13.58
CA TYR A 34 9.81 -19.10 -12.42
C TYR A 34 9.08 -20.42 -12.70
N LEU A 35 7.82 -20.37 -13.14
CA LEU A 35 7.01 -21.56 -13.39
C LEU A 35 7.60 -22.48 -14.46
N ARG A 36 8.18 -21.94 -15.54
CA ARG A 36 8.90 -22.73 -16.55
C ARG A 36 10.07 -23.51 -15.94
N ARG A 37 10.80 -22.90 -15.02
CA ARG A 37 12.00 -23.47 -14.40
C ARG A 37 11.67 -24.44 -13.27
N ALA A 38 10.71 -24.09 -12.41
CA ALA A 38 10.39 -24.83 -11.20
C ALA A 38 9.38 -25.96 -11.43
N LEU A 39 8.47 -25.80 -12.40
CA LEU A 39 7.43 -26.78 -12.73
C LEU A 39 7.57 -27.24 -14.18
N SER A 40 6.92 -26.57 -15.13
CA SER A 40 7.04 -26.89 -16.55
C SER A 40 6.57 -25.73 -17.45
N PRO A 41 6.93 -25.73 -18.75
CA PRO A 41 6.41 -24.75 -19.70
C PRO A 41 4.88 -24.69 -19.77
N ARG A 42 4.19 -25.81 -19.53
CA ARG A 42 2.73 -25.88 -19.51
C ARG A 42 2.13 -25.08 -18.35
N HIS A 43 2.78 -25.06 -17.18
CA HIS A 43 2.33 -24.26 -16.04
C HIS A 43 2.45 -22.76 -16.30
N ALA A 44 3.51 -22.35 -17.00
CA ALA A 44 3.67 -20.96 -17.39
C ALA A 44 2.66 -20.53 -18.46
N ALA A 45 2.37 -21.42 -19.42
CA ALA A 45 1.35 -21.19 -20.46
C ALA A 45 -0.09 -21.07 -19.92
N LEU A 46 -0.31 -21.40 -18.64
CA LEU A 46 -1.60 -21.19 -17.97
C LEU A 46 -1.94 -19.71 -17.84
N PHE A 47 -0.94 -18.81 -17.77
CA PHE A 47 -1.15 -17.38 -17.56
C PHE A 47 -0.98 -16.62 -18.87
N ALA A 48 -2.07 -16.02 -19.37
CA ALA A 48 -2.01 -15.16 -20.53
C ALA A 48 -1.12 -13.94 -20.28
N GLU A 49 -0.39 -13.48 -21.30
CA GLU A 49 0.39 -12.25 -21.24
C GLU A 49 -0.55 -11.03 -21.16
N PRO A 50 -0.44 -10.20 -20.11
CA PRO A 50 -1.22 -8.98 -19.99
C PRO A 50 -0.55 -7.83 -20.76
N ASN A 51 -1.28 -7.21 -21.67
CA ASN A 51 -0.90 -5.97 -22.35
C ASN A 51 -1.85 -4.84 -21.92
N PRO A 52 -1.51 -4.08 -20.87
CA PRO A 52 -2.35 -2.99 -20.39
C PRO A 52 -2.37 -1.81 -21.37
N ASP A 53 -3.55 -1.27 -21.62
CA ASP A 53 -3.79 -0.02 -22.37
C ASP A 53 -4.33 1.04 -21.39
N PRO A 54 -3.46 1.93 -20.85
CA PRO A 54 -3.86 2.94 -19.88
C PRO A 54 -4.83 3.97 -20.45
N GLU A 55 -4.76 4.26 -21.75
CA GLU A 55 -5.62 5.26 -22.40
C GLU A 55 -7.06 4.75 -22.50
N LYS A 56 -7.23 3.47 -22.82
CA LYS A 56 -8.55 2.82 -22.87
C LYS A 56 -9.02 2.28 -21.53
N GLY A 57 -8.13 2.22 -20.53
CA GLY A 57 -8.42 1.60 -19.24
C GLY A 57 -8.75 0.12 -19.37
N SER A 58 -8.05 -0.59 -20.25
CA SER A 58 -8.28 -2.00 -20.57
C SER A 58 -6.98 -2.81 -20.50
N ILE A 59 -7.11 -4.13 -20.50
CA ILE A 59 -6.00 -5.07 -20.63
C ILE A 59 -6.36 -6.05 -21.74
N ASP A 60 -5.49 -6.12 -22.74
CA ASP A 60 -5.54 -7.14 -23.79
C ASP A 60 -4.72 -8.34 -23.33
N TRP A 61 -5.28 -9.54 -23.44
CA TRP A 61 -4.67 -10.78 -22.95
C TRP A 61 -4.26 -11.64 -24.12
N TYR A 62 -2.99 -12.02 -24.17
CA TYR A 62 -2.41 -12.81 -25.25
C TYR A 62 -2.00 -14.20 -24.76
N ALA A 63 -2.12 -15.18 -25.64
CA ALA A 63 -1.66 -16.53 -25.36
C ALA A 63 -1.07 -17.18 -26.61
N PRO A 64 -0.13 -18.13 -26.47
CA PRO A 64 0.44 -18.83 -27.60
C PRO A 64 -0.61 -19.62 -28.38
N GLY A 65 -0.38 -19.74 -29.69
CA GLY A 65 -1.20 -20.53 -30.61
C GLY A 65 -2.23 -19.70 -31.37
N SER A 66 -2.83 -20.34 -32.38
CA SER A 66 -3.83 -19.75 -33.26
C SER A 66 -5.23 -20.30 -32.98
N GLY A 67 -6.25 -19.52 -33.33
CA GLY A 67 -7.67 -19.89 -33.19
C GLY A 67 -8.36 -19.30 -31.96
N PRO A 68 -9.71 -19.44 -31.89
CA PRO A 68 -10.50 -18.83 -30.82
C PRO A 68 -10.18 -19.46 -29.46
N ALA A 69 -10.16 -18.62 -28.43
CA ALA A 69 -10.09 -19.07 -27.04
C ALA A 69 -11.50 -18.94 -26.43
N VAL A 70 -12.14 -20.08 -26.20
CA VAL A 70 -13.55 -20.13 -25.77
C VAL A 70 -13.61 -20.18 -24.24
N PRO A 71 -14.47 -19.40 -23.57
CA PRO A 71 -14.70 -19.53 -22.13
C PRO A 71 -15.12 -20.95 -21.75
N LEU A 72 -14.57 -21.47 -20.65
CA LEU A 72 -14.87 -22.80 -20.13
C LEU A 72 -16.38 -23.02 -19.91
N THR A 73 -17.09 -21.96 -19.51
CA THR A 73 -18.54 -21.94 -19.28
C THR A 73 -19.36 -22.14 -20.56
N GLN A 74 -18.77 -21.94 -21.73
CA GLN A 74 -19.41 -22.14 -23.04
C GLN A 74 -19.12 -23.51 -23.66
N LEU A 75 -18.20 -24.30 -23.08
CA LEU A 75 -17.96 -25.68 -23.51
C LEU A 75 -19.05 -26.62 -23.00
N ASP A 76 -19.25 -27.73 -23.70
CA ASP A 76 -20.13 -28.80 -23.25
C ASP A 76 -19.64 -29.41 -21.92
N PRO A 77 -20.53 -30.00 -21.10
CA PRO A 77 -20.15 -30.49 -19.78
C PRO A 77 -19.07 -31.57 -19.78
N ALA A 78 -19.03 -32.44 -20.79
CA ALA A 78 -18.05 -33.53 -20.84
C ALA A 78 -16.65 -33.00 -21.15
N THR A 79 -16.54 -32.13 -22.16
CA THR A 79 -15.28 -31.45 -22.48
C THR A 79 -14.83 -30.57 -21.32
N ARG A 80 -15.75 -29.85 -20.66
CA ARG A 80 -15.44 -29.05 -19.47
C ARG A 80 -14.78 -29.88 -18.38
N GLN A 81 -15.33 -31.06 -18.06
CA GLN A 81 -14.80 -31.91 -17.02
C GLN A 81 -13.40 -32.45 -17.37
N MET A 82 -13.18 -32.80 -18.64
CA MET A 82 -11.86 -33.24 -19.14
C MET A 82 -10.78 -32.17 -19.05
N ILE A 83 -11.15 -30.88 -19.09
CA ILE A 83 -10.22 -29.76 -18.94
C ILE A 83 -9.98 -29.40 -17.46
N LEU A 84 -11.03 -29.50 -16.63
CA LEU A 84 -10.95 -29.13 -15.21
C LEU A 84 -9.99 -30.00 -14.42
N GLU A 85 -9.99 -31.32 -14.64
CA GLU A 85 -9.11 -32.24 -13.92
C GLU A 85 -7.61 -31.89 -14.07
N PRO A 86 -7.04 -31.78 -15.30
CA PRO A 86 -5.64 -31.40 -15.46
C PRO A 86 -5.38 -29.94 -15.05
N LEU A 87 -6.35 -29.04 -15.19
CA LEU A 87 -6.23 -27.67 -14.69
C LEU A 87 -5.99 -27.67 -13.18
N MET A 88 -6.76 -28.43 -12.42
CA MET A 88 -6.65 -28.47 -10.97
C MET A 88 -5.35 -29.07 -10.46
N ALA A 89 -4.81 -30.06 -11.18
CA ALA A 89 -3.48 -30.58 -10.89
C ALA A 89 -2.44 -29.45 -11.01
N MET A 90 -2.45 -28.70 -12.13
CA MET A 90 -1.53 -27.57 -12.34
C MET A 90 -1.69 -26.48 -11.28
N VAL A 91 -2.94 -26.18 -10.89
CA VAL A 91 -3.22 -25.18 -9.85
C VAL A 91 -2.66 -25.60 -8.50
N ARG A 92 -2.81 -26.87 -8.14
CA ARG A 92 -2.24 -27.43 -6.91
C ARG A 92 -0.72 -27.39 -6.93
N ASP A 93 -0.09 -27.76 -8.04
CA ASP A 93 1.37 -27.70 -8.19
C ASP A 93 1.89 -26.26 -8.02
N ILE A 94 1.16 -25.26 -8.55
CA ILE A 94 1.50 -23.84 -8.37
C ILE A 94 1.28 -23.39 -6.93
N GLN A 95 0.22 -23.84 -6.26
CA GLN A 95 -0.01 -23.54 -4.84
C GLN A 95 1.10 -24.11 -3.95
N ASP A 96 1.53 -25.34 -4.21
CA ASP A 96 2.63 -25.97 -3.48
C ASP A 96 3.95 -25.23 -3.72
N ALA A 97 4.21 -24.77 -4.95
CA ALA A 97 5.36 -23.94 -5.26
C ALA A 97 5.31 -22.58 -4.54
N ALA A 98 4.15 -21.92 -4.53
CA ALA A 98 3.93 -20.67 -3.82
C ALA A 98 4.12 -20.84 -2.30
N ALA A 99 3.62 -21.92 -1.70
CA ALA A 99 3.80 -22.23 -0.29
C ALA A 99 5.27 -22.47 0.08
N LYS A 100 6.02 -23.19 -0.78
CA LYS A 100 7.47 -23.40 -0.60
C LYS A 100 8.24 -22.07 -0.63
N LEU A 101 7.93 -21.20 -1.59
CA LEU A 101 8.52 -19.87 -1.69
C LEU A 101 8.19 -18.99 -0.49
N HIS A 102 6.94 -19.05 0.00
CA HIS A 102 6.52 -18.29 1.18
C HIS A 102 7.23 -18.75 2.47
N ALA A 103 7.60 -20.02 2.57
CA ALA A 103 8.38 -20.55 3.70
C ALA A 103 9.89 -20.24 3.61
N SER A 104 10.36 -19.60 2.53
CA SER A 104 11.77 -19.30 2.33
C SER A 104 12.29 -18.21 3.28
N PRO A 105 13.56 -18.30 3.73
CA PRO A 105 14.21 -17.21 4.44
C PRO A 105 14.49 -15.98 3.56
N SER A 106 14.48 -16.12 2.23
CA SER A 106 14.67 -15.00 1.28
C SER A 106 13.41 -14.16 1.15
N GLU A 107 13.51 -12.86 1.39
CA GLU A 107 12.38 -11.92 1.23
C GLU A 107 11.87 -11.88 -0.21
N GLY A 108 12.77 -11.90 -1.19
CA GLY A 108 12.39 -11.93 -2.60
C GLY A 108 11.64 -13.20 -2.99
N GLU A 109 12.00 -14.35 -2.40
CA GLU A 109 11.26 -15.59 -2.62
C GLU A 109 9.89 -15.56 -1.95
N ARG A 110 9.79 -15.05 -0.72
CA ARG A 110 8.48 -14.89 -0.05
C ARG A 110 7.55 -13.96 -0.83
N PHE A 111 8.09 -12.86 -1.35
CA PHE A 111 7.35 -11.93 -2.20
C PHE A 111 6.86 -12.62 -3.48
N LEU A 112 7.72 -13.37 -4.16
CA LEU A 112 7.33 -14.16 -5.34
C LEU A 112 6.25 -15.19 -5.02
N GLY A 113 6.34 -15.87 -3.88
CA GLY A 113 5.33 -16.81 -3.40
C GLY A 113 3.97 -16.15 -3.21
N GLU A 114 3.94 -14.94 -2.64
CA GLU A 114 2.70 -14.18 -2.48
C GLU A 114 2.12 -13.73 -3.83
N LEU A 115 2.95 -13.26 -4.76
CA LEU A 115 2.50 -12.91 -6.11
C LEU A 115 1.91 -14.11 -6.86
N LEU A 116 2.51 -15.31 -6.75
CA LEU A 116 1.96 -16.54 -7.34
C LEU A 116 0.59 -16.89 -6.73
N ARG A 117 0.45 -16.73 -5.41
CA ARG A 117 -0.83 -16.96 -4.73
C ARG A 117 -1.92 -16.01 -5.24
N LEU A 118 -1.58 -14.74 -5.43
CA LEU A 118 -2.49 -13.73 -5.97
C LEU A 118 -2.79 -13.98 -7.45
N ALA A 119 -1.82 -14.46 -8.23
CA ALA A 119 -2.01 -14.76 -9.66
C ALA A 119 -3.06 -15.84 -9.90
N LEU A 120 -3.28 -16.75 -8.94
CA LEU A 120 -4.32 -17.79 -8.99
C LEU A 120 -5.74 -17.27 -8.69
N GLU A 121 -5.90 -15.97 -8.40
CA GLU A 121 -7.21 -15.36 -8.23
C GLU A 121 -7.79 -14.96 -9.58
N ILE A 122 -9.05 -15.30 -9.78
CA ILE A 122 -9.81 -15.00 -10.97
C ILE A 122 -11.18 -14.45 -10.57
N PRO A 123 -11.79 -13.55 -11.38
CA PRO A 123 -13.07 -12.95 -11.04
C PRO A 123 -14.24 -13.93 -11.06
N ASP A 124 -14.27 -14.84 -12.03
CA ASP A 124 -15.29 -15.87 -12.21
C ASP A 124 -14.80 -16.99 -13.16
N GLN A 125 -15.57 -18.07 -13.32
CA GLN A 125 -15.22 -19.20 -14.20
C GLN A 125 -15.03 -18.81 -15.69
N GLY A 126 -15.61 -17.70 -16.14
CA GLY A 126 -15.43 -17.15 -17.49
C GLY A 126 -14.03 -16.61 -17.75
N ALA A 127 -13.22 -16.41 -16.71
CA ALA A 127 -11.79 -16.12 -16.82
C ALA A 127 -10.97 -17.33 -17.29
N ILE A 128 -11.51 -18.55 -17.18
CA ILE A 128 -10.86 -19.75 -17.70
C ILE A 128 -11.22 -19.86 -19.18
N ARG A 129 -10.23 -19.65 -20.05
CA ARG A 129 -10.34 -19.77 -21.50
C ARG A 129 -9.71 -21.07 -21.95
N VAL A 130 -10.25 -21.68 -23.00
CA VAL A 130 -9.73 -22.93 -23.55
C VAL A 130 -9.40 -22.74 -25.02
N ARG A 131 -8.15 -23.03 -25.37
CA ARG A 131 -7.63 -22.97 -26.75
C ARG A 131 -7.01 -24.31 -27.10
N GLY A 132 -7.54 -24.99 -28.12
CA GLY A 132 -7.03 -26.29 -28.55
C GLY A 132 -6.98 -27.35 -27.44
N GLY A 133 -7.92 -27.30 -26.48
CA GLY A 133 -7.94 -28.19 -25.32
C GLY A 133 -6.95 -27.83 -24.20
N VAL A 134 -6.28 -26.68 -24.28
CA VAL A 134 -5.38 -26.17 -23.24
C VAL A 134 -6.05 -25.01 -22.50
N PRO A 135 -6.15 -25.06 -21.15
CA PRO A 135 -6.69 -23.95 -20.37
C PRO A 135 -5.67 -22.82 -20.25
N VAL A 136 -6.17 -21.58 -20.36
CA VAL A 136 -5.43 -20.32 -20.18
C VAL A 136 -6.30 -19.38 -19.37
N LEU A 137 -5.74 -18.72 -18.37
CA LEU A 137 -6.43 -17.78 -17.49
C LEU A 137 -6.33 -16.36 -18.09
N ALA A 138 -7.47 -15.69 -18.23
CA ALA A 138 -7.60 -14.29 -18.61
C ALA A 138 -8.99 -13.74 -18.22
N PRO A 139 -9.11 -12.81 -17.26
CA PRO A 139 -8.03 -12.18 -16.49
C PRO A 139 -7.59 -13.05 -15.30
N TRP A 140 -6.28 -13.10 -15.03
CA TRP A 140 -5.71 -13.69 -13.80
C TRP A 140 -5.17 -12.59 -12.88
N GLY A 141 -5.06 -12.87 -11.58
CA GLY A 141 -4.65 -11.87 -10.59
C GLY A 141 -5.68 -10.75 -10.38
N HIS A 142 -6.96 -11.03 -10.62
CA HIS A 142 -8.04 -10.06 -10.50
C HIS A 142 -9.24 -10.67 -9.76
N THR A 143 -10.00 -9.81 -9.09
CA THR A 143 -11.33 -10.13 -8.56
C THR A 143 -12.39 -9.22 -9.20
N ALA A 144 -13.67 -9.58 -9.13
CA ALA A 144 -14.74 -8.73 -9.65
C ALA A 144 -14.84 -7.41 -8.86
N ALA A 145 -15.14 -6.29 -9.53
CA ALA A 145 -15.41 -5.02 -8.85
C ALA A 145 -16.90 -4.91 -8.46
N GLY A 146 -17.21 -4.47 -7.24
CA GLY A 146 -18.58 -4.11 -6.81
C GLY A 146 -19.01 -4.57 -5.41
N PRO A 147 -20.16 -4.09 -4.88
CA PRO A 147 -20.71 -4.54 -3.60
C PRO A 147 -21.15 -6.00 -3.70
N GLY A 148 -20.47 -6.88 -2.95
CA GLY A 148 -20.67 -8.34 -3.01
C GLY A 148 -19.59 -9.09 -3.79
N ALA A 149 -18.51 -8.42 -4.22
CA ALA A 149 -17.35 -9.06 -4.84
C ALA A 149 -16.76 -10.15 -3.92
N VAL A 150 -16.99 -11.40 -4.27
CA VAL A 150 -16.41 -12.56 -3.60
C VAL A 150 -15.00 -12.77 -4.14
N ARG A 151 -14.02 -12.87 -3.25
CA ARG A 151 -12.68 -13.31 -3.59
C ARG A 151 -12.72 -14.81 -3.88
N GLU A 152 -12.89 -15.18 -5.13
CA GLU A 152 -12.96 -16.57 -5.54
C GLU A 152 -11.56 -17.09 -5.90
N LEU A 153 -11.12 -18.11 -5.16
CA LEU A 153 -9.95 -18.90 -5.52
C LEU A 153 -10.37 -19.93 -6.56
N LEU A 154 -9.51 -20.16 -7.56
CA LEU A 154 -9.72 -21.14 -8.63
C LEU A 154 -10.15 -22.53 -8.10
N VAL A 155 -9.64 -22.94 -6.93
CA VAL A 155 -9.96 -24.20 -6.25
C VAL A 155 -11.39 -24.25 -5.67
N LYS A 156 -11.97 -23.12 -5.28
CA LYS A 156 -13.31 -23.03 -4.66
C LYS A 156 -14.44 -23.04 -5.68
N MET A 157 -14.16 -22.77 -6.95
CA MET A 157 -15.16 -22.61 -8.00
C MET A 157 -15.60 -23.92 -8.69
N MET A 158 -15.04 -25.08 -8.32
CA MET A 158 -15.38 -26.33 -9.00
C MET A 158 -16.74 -26.90 -8.59
N PRO A 159 -17.44 -27.60 -9.51
CA PRO A 159 -18.59 -28.38 -9.14
C PRO A 159 -18.16 -29.43 -8.11
N GLN A 160 -18.72 -29.37 -6.91
CA GLN A 160 -18.82 -30.59 -6.12
C GLN A 160 -19.67 -31.56 -6.94
N PRO A 161 -19.25 -32.82 -7.11
CA PRO A 161 -20.13 -33.81 -7.71
C PRO A 161 -21.43 -33.80 -6.92
N VAL A 162 -22.54 -33.48 -7.59
CA VAL A 162 -23.87 -33.65 -7.02
C VAL A 162 -23.98 -35.13 -6.73
N ALA A 163 -23.81 -35.51 -5.46
CA ALA A 163 -24.05 -36.88 -5.04
C ALA A 163 -25.46 -37.25 -5.49
N PRO A 164 -25.68 -38.45 -6.06
CA PRO A 164 -27.00 -38.86 -6.49
C PRO A 164 -27.96 -38.67 -5.33
N MET A 165 -29.11 -38.02 -5.59
CA MET A 165 -30.20 -37.87 -4.65
C MET A 165 -30.61 -39.25 -4.14
N ALA A 166 -30.03 -39.66 -3.00
CA ALA A 166 -30.60 -40.69 -2.18
C ALA A 166 -31.91 -40.12 -1.64
N ILE A 167 -33.03 -40.81 -1.89
CA ILE A 167 -34.30 -40.51 -1.24
C ILE A 167 -34.08 -40.77 0.26
N VAL A 168 -33.75 -39.69 0.98
CA VAL A 168 -33.73 -39.71 2.44
C VAL A 168 -35.19 -39.59 2.88
N GLY A 169 -35.60 -40.49 3.78
CA GLY A 169 -36.90 -40.42 4.46
C GLY A 169 -37.12 -39.06 5.15
N PRO A 170 -38.35 -38.81 5.67
CA PRO A 170 -38.75 -37.50 6.16
C PRO A 170 -37.73 -36.93 7.16
N PRO A 171 -37.39 -35.62 7.05
CA PRO A 171 -36.29 -35.07 7.81
C PRO A 171 -36.60 -35.14 9.30
N ALA A 172 -35.78 -35.89 10.05
CA ALA A 172 -35.65 -35.67 11.47
C ALA A 172 -35.23 -34.20 11.67
N ALA A 173 -35.97 -33.50 12.52
CA ALA A 173 -35.78 -32.09 12.84
C ALA A 173 -34.29 -31.73 12.90
N ALA A 174 -33.87 -30.80 12.04
CA ALA A 174 -32.50 -30.32 12.00
C ALA A 174 -32.12 -29.76 13.37
N ALA A 175 -31.35 -30.53 14.13
CA ALA A 175 -30.60 -29.99 15.24
C ALA A 175 -29.65 -28.95 14.65
N ALA A 176 -29.92 -27.67 14.93
CA ALA A 176 -29.01 -26.60 14.59
C ALA A 176 -27.62 -26.97 15.12
N VAL A 177 -26.69 -27.25 14.20
CA VAL A 177 -25.28 -27.41 14.53
C VAL A 177 -24.84 -26.06 15.07
N ARG A 178 -24.89 -25.91 16.40
CA ARG A 178 -24.44 -24.73 17.11
C ARG A 178 -22.95 -24.62 16.79
N SER A 179 -22.62 -23.76 15.83
CA SER A 179 -21.27 -23.65 15.28
C SER A 179 -20.29 -23.49 16.43
N ARG A 180 -19.35 -24.43 16.54
CA ARG A 180 -18.27 -24.46 17.54
C ARG A 180 -17.24 -23.33 17.33
N ILE A 181 -17.65 -22.25 16.67
CA ILE A 181 -16.93 -21.02 16.40
C ILE A 181 -17.38 -19.93 17.38
N TRP A 182 -18.60 -20.02 17.93
CA TRP A 182 -19.12 -19.11 18.96
C TRP A 182 -18.22 -18.99 20.21
N PRO A 183 -17.66 -20.08 20.78
CA PRO A 183 -16.75 -19.95 21.92
C PRO A 183 -15.41 -19.29 21.53
N TRP A 184 -14.94 -19.47 20.29
CA TRP A 184 -13.71 -18.83 19.79
C TRP A 184 -13.93 -17.34 19.51
N LEU A 185 -15.09 -16.96 18.98
CA LEU A 185 -15.47 -15.55 18.80
C LEU A 185 -15.65 -14.83 20.15
N LEU A 186 -16.28 -15.48 21.13
CA LEU A 186 -16.37 -14.94 22.49
C LEU A 186 -15.00 -14.81 23.16
N ALA A 187 -14.12 -15.82 23.00
CA ALA A 187 -12.76 -15.76 23.54
C ALA A 187 -11.94 -14.65 22.87
N PHE A 188 -12.04 -14.47 21.56
CA PHE A 188 -11.36 -13.41 20.82
C PHE A 188 -11.89 -12.02 21.22
N LEU A 189 -13.21 -11.87 21.36
CA LEU A 189 -13.83 -10.61 21.78
C LEU A 189 -13.48 -10.26 23.23
N LEU A 190 -13.42 -11.25 24.13
CA LEU A 190 -12.95 -11.07 25.51
C LEU A 190 -11.47 -10.66 25.54
N ALA A 191 -10.62 -11.33 24.77
CA ALA A 191 -9.19 -11.01 24.69
C ALA A 191 -8.95 -9.59 24.14
N LEU A 192 -9.71 -9.19 23.10
CA LEU A 192 -9.66 -7.84 22.56
C LEU A 192 -10.12 -6.81 23.60
N LEU A 193 -11.19 -7.09 24.34
CA LEU A 193 -11.69 -6.20 25.39
C LEU A 193 -10.71 -6.05 26.55
N LEU A 194 -10.04 -7.14 26.95
CA LEU A 194 -8.98 -7.12 27.96
C LEU A 194 -7.75 -6.34 27.47
N LEU A 195 -7.36 -6.50 26.21
CA LEU A 195 -6.26 -5.75 25.60
C LEU A 195 -6.57 -4.25 25.57
N LEU A 196 -7.77 -3.88 25.14
CA LEU A 196 -8.21 -2.48 25.13
C LEU A 196 -8.28 -1.90 26.53
N LEU A 197 -8.76 -2.66 27.52
CA LEU A 197 -8.76 -2.24 28.93
C LEU A 197 -7.34 -2.06 29.47
N ALA A 198 -6.42 -2.97 29.14
CA ALA A 198 -5.03 -2.87 29.54
C ALA A 198 -4.35 -1.63 28.91
N LEU A 199 -4.58 -1.38 27.61
CA LEU A 199 -4.10 -0.18 26.92
C LEU A 199 -4.71 1.09 27.52
N TRP A 200 -5.99 1.08 27.86
CA TRP A 200 -6.67 2.20 28.51
C TRP A 200 -6.13 2.47 29.92
N LEU A 201 -5.86 1.43 30.71
CA LEU A 201 -5.22 1.54 32.03
C LEU A 201 -3.78 2.05 31.92
N LEU A 202 -3.02 1.59 30.91
CA LEU A 202 -1.68 2.10 30.62
C LEU A 202 -1.70 3.59 30.25
N TRP A 203 -2.70 4.02 29.47
CA TRP A 203 -2.81 5.41 29.04
C TRP A 203 -3.30 6.35 30.15
N ARG A 204 -4.20 5.87 31.01
CA ARG A 204 -4.72 6.63 32.16
C ARG A 204 -3.70 6.73 33.32
N ASP A 205 -2.78 5.77 33.38
CA ASP A 205 -1.78 5.54 34.42
C ASP A 205 -2.28 5.83 35.86
N PRO A 206 -3.40 5.21 36.29
CA PRO A 206 -4.02 5.51 37.59
C PRO A 206 -3.16 5.08 38.79
N PHE A 207 -2.19 4.19 38.55
CA PHE A 207 -1.27 3.67 39.56
C PHE A 207 0.09 4.40 39.55
N GLY A 208 0.32 5.30 38.60
CA GLY A 208 1.58 6.03 38.45
C GLY A 208 2.77 5.10 38.24
N TRP A 209 2.62 4.09 37.38
CA TRP A 209 3.71 3.15 37.05
C TRP A 209 4.76 3.77 36.14
N PHE A 210 4.39 4.80 35.38
CA PHE A 210 5.28 5.53 34.50
C PHE A 210 5.35 7.01 34.90
N PRO A 211 5.77 7.34 36.14
CA PRO A 211 6.01 8.73 36.49
C PRO A 211 7.17 9.20 35.63
N THR A 212 6.87 9.99 34.59
CA THR A 212 7.91 10.68 33.85
C THR A 212 8.62 11.58 34.84
N PRO A 213 9.92 11.40 35.12
CA PRO A 213 10.65 12.38 35.92
C PRO A 213 10.47 13.70 35.20
N GLN A 214 9.79 14.64 35.85
CA GLN A 214 9.58 15.97 35.29
C GLN A 214 10.98 16.45 34.94
N ALA A 215 11.20 16.80 33.68
CA ALA A 215 12.47 17.36 33.25
C ALA A 215 12.64 18.65 34.05
N GLN A 216 13.31 18.57 35.20
CA GLN A 216 13.63 19.72 35.99
C GLN A 216 14.62 20.49 35.10
N CYS A 217 14.16 21.59 34.52
CA CYS A 217 15.01 22.55 33.82
C CYS A 217 15.92 23.23 34.85
N VAL A 218 16.83 22.45 35.45
CA VAL A 218 17.91 22.95 36.27
C VAL A 218 19.00 23.34 35.28
N ALA A 219 19.07 24.64 34.99
CA ALA A 219 20.21 25.19 34.28
C ALA A 219 21.47 24.85 35.10
N PRO A 220 22.50 24.22 34.51
CA PRO A 220 23.75 23.95 35.19
C PRO A 220 24.27 25.26 35.81
N GLU A 221 24.73 25.24 37.06
CA GLU A 221 25.07 26.47 37.80
C GLU A 221 26.06 27.38 37.04
N GLY A 222 26.95 26.82 36.22
CA GLY A 222 27.87 27.58 35.38
C GLY A 222 27.24 28.28 34.16
N GLN A 223 26.07 27.86 33.70
CA GLN A 223 25.37 28.52 32.59
C GLN A 223 24.59 29.75 33.06
N VAL A 224 24.08 29.74 34.29
CA VAL A 224 23.35 30.88 34.87
C VAL A 224 24.29 32.08 35.04
N SER A 225 25.50 31.84 35.59
CA SER A 225 26.50 32.91 35.76
C SER A 225 26.96 33.50 34.43
N THR A 226 27.09 32.67 33.38
CA THR A 226 27.44 33.15 32.03
C THR A 226 26.35 34.04 31.44
N LEU A 227 25.08 33.68 31.63
CA LEU A 227 23.94 34.50 31.19
C LEU A 227 23.90 35.85 31.92
N ASP A 228 24.22 35.86 33.21
CA ASP A 228 24.22 37.10 33.99
C ASP A 228 25.35 38.05 33.55
N VAL A 229 26.53 37.52 33.24
CA VAL A 229 27.64 38.30 32.65
C VAL A 229 27.23 38.90 31.29
N LEU A 230 26.58 38.11 30.42
CA LEU A 230 26.10 38.62 29.13
C LEU A 230 25.09 39.76 29.29
N ARG A 231 24.13 39.62 30.22
CA ARG A 231 23.15 40.68 30.52
C ARG A 231 23.80 41.95 31.04
N GLU A 232 24.84 41.83 31.86
CA GLU A 232 25.57 42.98 32.39
C GLU A 232 26.30 43.73 31.27
N GLU A 233 26.95 43.01 30.34
CA GLU A 233 27.62 43.62 29.18
C GLU A 233 26.62 44.28 28.22
N GLU A 234 25.48 43.65 27.94
CA GLU A 234 24.41 44.26 27.15
C GLU A 234 23.88 45.56 27.78
N ALA A 235 23.72 45.58 29.11
CA ALA A 235 23.30 46.77 29.83
C ALA A 235 24.35 47.89 29.77
N ARG A 236 25.65 47.54 29.87
CA ARG A 236 26.76 48.49 29.71
C ARG A 236 26.80 49.06 28.30
N GLU A 237 26.64 48.24 27.27
CA GLU A 237 26.58 48.68 25.87
C GLU A 237 25.41 49.65 25.65
N GLY A 238 24.23 49.33 26.19
CA GLY A 238 23.05 50.19 26.15
C GLY A 238 23.29 51.55 26.80
N ALA A 239 23.91 51.57 27.99
CA ALA A 239 24.24 52.80 28.70
C ALA A 239 25.23 53.68 27.92
N LEU A 240 26.28 53.08 27.35
CA LEU A 240 27.27 53.80 26.52
C LEU A 240 26.64 54.37 25.26
N ARG A 241 25.73 53.64 24.60
CA ARG A 241 24.99 54.13 23.44
C ARG A 241 24.10 55.31 23.78
N ALA A 242 23.41 55.26 24.93
CA ALA A 242 22.58 56.37 25.39
C ALA A 242 23.41 57.63 25.67
N GLU A 243 24.59 57.47 26.29
CA GLU A 243 25.50 58.59 26.56
C GLU A 243 26.06 59.19 25.27
N LEU A 244 26.41 58.35 24.28
CA LEU A 244 26.86 58.82 22.97
C LEU A 244 25.74 59.62 22.26
N ALA A 245 24.51 59.12 22.29
CA ALA A 245 23.36 59.83 21.72
C ALA A 245 23.15 61.19 22.39
N ARG A 246 23.31 61.26 23.72
CA ARG A 246 23.22 62.51 24.49
C ARG A 246 24.29 63.53 24.06
N ILE A 247 25.55 63.11 23.98
CA ILE A 247 26.68 63.97 23.58
C ILE A 247 26.50 64.48 22.15
N VAL A 248 26.10 63.60 21.23
CA VAL A 248 25.85 63.97 19.82
C VAL A 248 24.69 64.97 19.72
N GLY A 249 23.62 64.78 20.50
CA GLY A 249 22.50 65.71 20.58
C GLY A 249 22.95 67.10 21.04
N GLU A 250 23.69 67.18 22.15
CA GLU A 250 24.21 68.43 22.72
C GLU A 250 25.15 69.16 21.74
N ALA A 251 26.00 68.41 21.02
CA ALA A 251 26.86 68.97 19.98
C ALA A 251 26.04 69.52 18.79
N GLY A 252 24.97 68.83 18.40
CA GLY A 252 24.03 69.27 17.37
C GLY A 252 23.36 70.59 17.73
N GLU A 253 22.84 70.71 18.96
CA GLU A 253 22.24 71.95 19.46
C GLU A 253 23.23 73.11 19.48
N ARG A 254 24.45 72.88 19.96
CA ARG A 254 25.52 73.90 19.92
C ARG A 254 25.84 74.36 18.51
N ARG A 255 25.81 73.44 17.53
CA ARG A 255 26.07 73.75 16.12
C ARG A 255 25.00 74.66 15.53
N LEU A 256 23.74 74.54 15.95
CA LEU A 256 22.65 75.42 15.53
C LEU A 256 22.82 76.86 16.03
N LEU A 257 23.54 77.07 17.13
CA LEU A 257 23.81 78.40 17.68
C LEU A 257 24.95 79.14 16.95
N CYS A 258 25.74 78.46 16.13
CA CYS A 258 26.81 79.09 15.36
C CYS A 258 26.24 79.87 14.16
N ARG A 259 26.42 81.20 14.12
CA ARG A 259 26.11 82.00 12.92
C ARG A 259 27.22 81.86 11.87
N PRO A 260 26.87 81.75 10.57
CA PRO A 260 27.86 81.83 9.51
C PRO A 260 28.48 83.23 9.46
N PRO A 261 29.76 83.37 9.09
CA PRO A 261 30.42 84.67 8.95
C PRO A 261 29.74 85.52 7.85
N PRO A 262 29.72 86.85 8.00
CA PRO A 262 29.09 87.73 7.02
C PRO A 262 29.79 87.60 5.65
N PRO A 263 29.03 87.62 4.54
CA PRO A 263 29.62 87.60 3.21
C PRO A 263 30.46 88.87 2.96
N PRO A 264 31.53 88.80 2.16
CA PRO A 264 32.36 89.95 1.85
C PRO A 264 31.55 91.05 1.11
N PRO A 265 31.92 92.34 1.25
CA PRO A 265 31.17 93.44 0.69
C PRO A 265 31.15 93.39 -0.86
N PRO A 266 30.02 93.80 -1.50
CA PRO A 266 29.90 93.81 -2.95
C PRO A 266 30.80 94.90 -3.57
N PRO A 267 31.36 94.68 -4.77
CA PRO A 267 32.19 95.67 -5.46
C PRO A 267 31.36 96.90 -5.90
N PRO A 268 31.97 98.10 -5.95
CA PRO A 268 31.28 99.34 -6.26
C PRO A 268 30.71 99.34 -7.70
N ARG A 269 29.49 99.87 -7.85
CA ARG A 269 28.83 100.00 -9.16
C ARG A 269 29.43 101.16 -9.97
N PRO A 270 29.67 101.01 -11.28
CA PRO A 270 30.19 102.09 -12.13
C PRO A 270 29.12 103.17 -12.41
N PRO A 271 29.52 104.43 -12.61
CA PRO A 271 28.61 105.57 -12.82
C PRO A 271 27.95 105.52 -14.21
N GLU A 272 26.70 106.01 -14.30
CA GLU A 272 25.96 106.22 -15.56
C GLU A 272 26.56 107.34 -16.43
#